data_AF-A0AAW4HJA4-F1
#
_entry.id   AF-A0AAW4HJA4-F1
#
_cell.length_a   1.000
_cell.length_b   1.000
_cell.length_c   1.000
_cell.angle_alpha   90.00
_cell.angle_beta   90.00
_cell.angle_gamma   90.00
#
_symmetry.space_group_name_H-M   'P 1'
#
loop_
_entity.id
_entity.type
_entity.pdbx_description
1 polymer ?
#
loop_
_entity_poly.entity_id
_entity_poly.type
_entity_poly.pdbx_seq_one_letter_code
_entity_poly.pdbx_strand_id
1 'polypeptide(L)'
;KISRSAGNYSVEGLIWGANFHVCHIASPIEGVGGPLQMNYVDNKLVYSYSEAEYNINCELEFSFKDNSLTIKDSNHHCSEYVFYCGARVGLDKVELPKVAQDCP
;
A
#
# COMPACT_ATOMS: atom_id res chain seq x y z
N LYS A 1 2.07 -1.52 8.85
CA LYS A 1 1.10 -2.07 9.82
C LYS A 1 -0.22 -2.29 9.11
N ILE A 2 -0.87 -3.43 9.38
CA ILE A 2 -2.19 -3.76 8.84
C ILE A 2 -3.09 -4.03 10.04
N SER A 3 -4.19 -3.28 10.15
CA SER A 3 -5.14 -3.39 11.26
C SER A 3 -6.54 -3.68 10.75
N ARG A 4 -7.33 -4.38 11.56
CA ARG A 4 -8.73 -4.69 11.28
C ARG A 4 -9.61 -4.18 12.40
N SER A 5 -10.67 -3.45 12.07
CA SER A 5 -11.68 -2.99 13.02
C SER A 5 -13.07 -2.97 12.37
N ALA A 6 -14.08 -3.51 13.05
CA ALA A 6 -15.48 -3.51 12.60
C ALA A 6 -15.70 -3.99 11.14
N GLY A 7 -14.87 -4.91 10.65
CA GLY A 7 -14.94 -5.42 9.26
C GLY A 7 -14.11 -4.64 8.24
N ASN A 8 -13.61 -3.45 8.61
CA ASN A 8 -12.73 -2.64 7.77
C ASN A 8 -11.26 -3.00 7.99
N TYR A 9 -10.49 -2.96 6.91
CA TYR A 9 -9.04 -3.12 6.95
C TYR A 9 -8.38 -1.78 6.68
N SER A 10 -7.36 -1.48 7.46
CA SER A 10 -6.59 -0.26 7.29
C SER A 10 -5.10 -0.57 7.22
N VAL A 11 -4.43 0.06 6.28
CA VAL A 11 -3.01 -0.12 6.01
C VAL A 11 -2.32 1.23 6.16
N GLU A 12 -1.25 1.22 6.94
CA GLU A 12 -0.40 2.40 7.13
C GLU A 12 1.03 1.91 7.33
N GLY A 13 1.99 2.55 6.68
CA GLY A 13 3.38 2.22 6.96
C GLY A 13 4.39 2.86 6.05
N LEU A 14 5.62 2.74 6.51
CA LEU A 14 6.83 3.08 5.78
C LEU A 14 7.46 1.80 5.25
N ILE A 15 7.69 1.74 3.95
CA ILE A 15 8.51 0.70 3.33
C ILE A 15 9.86 1.32 3.01
N TRP A 16 10.92 0.72 3.54
CA TRP A 16 12.30 1.14 3.33
C TRP A 16 13.10 0.04 2.61
N GLY A 17 13.92 0.42 1.64
CA GLY A 17 14.83 -0.48 0.93
C GLY A 17 16.29 -0.01 1.05
N ALA A 18 17.23 -0.94 0.89
CA ALA A 18 18.62 -0.58 0.62
C ALA A 18 18.62 0.31 -0.64
N ASN A 19 19.18 1.52 -0.54
CA ASN A 19 19.14 2.65 -1.51
C ASN A 19 18.18 3.82 -1.19
N PHE A 20 17.77 4.02 0.07
CA PHE A 20 16.97 5.21 0.51
C PHE A 20 15.61 5.36 -0.18
N HIS A 21 15.12 4.27 -0.76
CA HIS A 21 13.79 4.22 -1.36
C HIS A 21 12.77 4.07 -0.23
N VAL A 22 12.13 5.18 0.09
CA VAL A 22 11.10 5.29 1.12
C VAL A 22 9.76 5.42 0.42
N CYS A 23 8.85 4.47 0.66
CA CYS A 23 7.46 4.57 0.27
C CYS A 23 6.59 4.74 1.51
N HIS A 24 5.81 5.82 1.56
CA HIS A 24 4.88 6.08 2.65
C HIS A 24 3.45 5.90 2.16
N ILE A 25 2.74 4.95 2.78
CA ILE A 25 1.36 4.58 2.43
C ILE A 25 0.41 5.14 3.48
N ALA A 26 -0.44 6.08 3.06
CA ALA A 26 -1.42 6.77 3.90
C ALA A 26 -2.69 7.14 3.08
N SER A 27 -3.69 7.73 3.74
CA SER A 27 -4.89 8.26 3.07
C SER A 27 -4.54 9.34 2.03
N PRO A 28 -5.10 9.28 0.81
CA PRO A 28 -4.87 10.27 -0.26
C PRO A 28 -5.62 11.60 -0.05
N ILE A 29 -6.59 11.64 0.86
CA ILE A 29 -7.48 12.79 1.03
C ILE A 29 -6.74 13.87 1.82
N GLU A 30 -6.52 15.03 1.18
CA GLU A 30 -5.91 16.20 1.80
C GLU A 30 -6.69 16.60 3.08
N GLY A 31 -5.98 16.79 4.19
CA GLY A 31 -6.59 17.10 5.50
C GLY A 31 -7.14 15.90 6.28
N VAL A 32 -7.19 14.70 5.69
CA VAL A 32 -7.54 13.45 6.38
C VAL A 32 -6.27 12.63 6.55
N GLY A 33 -5.43 13.03 7.51
CA GLY A 33 -4.31 12.22 7.95
C GLY A 33 -4.84 10.92 8.57
N GLY A 34 -4.46 9.77 8.02
CA GLY A 34 -4.85 8.49 8.60
C GLY A 34 -4.53 7.27 7.73
N PRO A 35 -4.77 6.06 8.26
CA PRO A 35 -4.54 4.80 7.56
C PRO A 35 -5.38 4.67 6.28
N LEU A 36 -4.79 4.12 5.22
CA LEU A 36 -5.47 3.81 3.97
C LEU A 36 -6.48 2.68 4.20
N GLN A 37 -7.77 2.94 3.97
CA GLN A 37 -8.80 1.91 4.08
C GLN A 37 -8.77 1.01 2.85
N MET A 38 -8.80 -0.31 3.04
CA MET A 38 -8.75 -1.28 1.95
C MET A 38 -9.88 -2.30 2.07
N ASN A 39 -10.35 -2.79 0.93
CA ASN A 39 -11.35 -3.85 0.84
C ASN A 39 -10.67 -5.22 0.89
N TYR A 40 -11.29 -6.19 1.57
CA TYR A 40 -10.80 -7.57 1.55
C TYR A 40 -11.56 -8.40 0.52
N VAL A 41 -10.87 -8.80 -0.55
CA VAL A 41 -11.45 -9.50 -1.72
C VAL A 41 -10.51 -10.64 -2.11
N ASP A 42 -11.05 -11.85 -2.29
CA ASP A 42 -10.30 -13.02 -2.77
C ASP A 42 -8.96 -13.27 -2.05
N ASN A 43 -8.96 -13.17 -0.72
CA ASN A 43 -7.78 -13.34 0.13
C ASN A 43 -6.67 -12.29 -0.10
N LYS A 44 -7.05 -11.10 -0.59
CA LYS A 44 -6.19 -9.93 -0.76
C LYS A 44 -6.84 -8.69 -0.14
N LEU A 45 -6.02 -7.68 0.14
CA LEU A 45 -6.47 -6.33 0.41
C LEU A 45 -6.32 -5.49 -0.85
N VAL A 46 -7.38 -4.82 -1.27
CA VAL A 46 -7.44 -4.04 -2.51
C VAL A 46 -7.91 -2.63 -2.19
N TYR A 47 -7.14 -1.65 -2.65
CA TYR A 47 -7.55 -0.26 -2.72
C TYR A 47 -7.74 0.11 -4.18
N SER A 48 -8.88 0.70 -4.51
CA SER A 48 -9.19 1.15 -5.86
C SER A 48 -9.69 2.58 -5.78
N TYR A 49 -9.11 3.45 -6.61
CA TYR A 49 -9.52 4.83 -6.76
C TYR A 49 -9.49 5.21 -8.23
N SER A 50 -10.61 5.68 -8.75
CA SER A 50 -10.70 6.13 -10.14
C SER A 50 -11.33 7.51 -10.20
N GLU A 51 -10.73 8.37 -11.01
CA GLU A 51 -11.21 9.72 -11.25
C GLU A 51 -11.01 10.05 -12.72
N ALA A 52 -12.09 9.91 -13.49
CA ALA A 52 -12.05 9.99 -14.94
C ALA A 52 -11.60 11.37 -15.46
N GLU A 53 -11.96 12.45 -14.76
CA GLU A 53 -11.61 13.82 -15.13
C GLU A 53 -10.10 14.05 -15.20
N TYR A 54 -9.34 13.36 -14.35
CA TYR A 54 -7.88 13.45 -14.28
C TYR A 54 -7.18 12.20 -14.85
N ASN A 55 -7.92 11.29 -15.48
CA ASN A 55 -7.41 10.01 -15.98
C ASN A 55 -6.69 9.17 -14.90
N ILE A 56 -7.15 9.29 -13.65
CA ILE A 56 -6.61 8.54 -12.52
C ILE A 56 -7.32 7.20 -12.45
N ASN A 57 -6.54 6.14 -12.30
CA ASN A 57 -7.05 4.78 -12.13
C ASN A 57 -6.05 4.00 -11.28
N CYS A 58 -6.05 4.24 -9.98
CA CYS A 58 -5.19 3.55 -9.03
C CYS A 58 -5.83 2.23 -8.61
N GLU A 59 -5.06 1.15 -8.68
CA GLU A 59 -5.37 -0.12 -8.03
C GLU A 59 -4.13 -0.64 -7.29
N LEU A 60 -4.23 -0.73 -5.97
CA LEU A 60 -3.17 -1.17 -5.09
C LEU A 60 -3.59 -2.47 -4.39
N GLU A 61 -2.87 -3.56 -4.66
CA GLU A 61 -3.14 -4.87 -4.08
C GLU A 61 -2.09 -5.26 -3.04
N PHE A 62 -2.54 -5.87 -1.95
CA PHE A 62 -1.73 -6.47 -0.90
C PHE A 62 -2.15 -7.92 -0.74
N SER A 63 -1.23 -8.85 -0.98
CA SER A 63 -1.51 -10.28 -0.88
C SER A 63 -0.51 -10.97 0.05
N PHE A 64 -1.01 -11.90 0.86
CA PHE A 64 -0.20 -12.64 1.81
C PHE A 64 -0.01 -14.07 1.29
N LYS A 65 1.24 -14.47 1.05
CA LYS A 65 1.59 -15.80 0.56
C LYS A 65 2.91 -16.23 1.18
N ASP A 66 3.03 -17.48 1.62
CA ASP A 66 4.30 -18.07 2.06
C ASP A 66 5.10 -17.21 3.07
N ASN A 67 4.42 -16.64 4.07
CA ASN A 67 5.02 -15.70 5.05
C ASN A 67 5.63 -14.43 4.43
N SER A 68 5.27 -14.05 3.22
CA SER A 68 5.59 -12.77 2.61
C SER A 68 4.32 -11.96 2.34
N LEU A 69 4.50 -10.65 2.32
CA LEU A 69 3.54 -9.69 1.81
C LEU A 69 3.99 -9.27 0.41
N THR A 70 3.16 -9.51 -0.60
CA THR A 70 3.36 -9.01 -1.96
C THR A 70 2.47 -7.80 -2.18
N ILE A 71 3.05 -6.72 -2.66
CA ILE A 71 2.37 -5.49 -3.04
C ILE A 71 2.38 -5.37 -4.56
N LYS A 72 1.28 -4.92 -5.15
CA LYS A 72 1.16 -4.65 -6.59
C LYS A 72 0.49 -3.32 -6.85
N ASP A 73 1.04 -2.59 -7.80
CA ASP A 73 0.55 -1.31 -8.32
C ASP A 73 0.82 -1.34 -9.84
N SER A 74 0.07 -2.20 -10.54
CA SER A 74 0.47 -2.68 -11.87
C SER A 74 0.53 -1.58 -12.94
N ASN A 75 -0.24 -0.51 -12.75
CA ASN A 75 -0.28 0.63 -13.68
C ASN A 75 0.45 1.86 -13.14
N HIS A 76 1.00 1.80 -11.92
CA HIS A 76 1.75 2.86 -11.26
C HIS A 76 0.96 4.15 -10.93
N HIS A 77 -0.36 4.17 -11.17
CA HIS A 77 -1.18 5.37 -10.93
C HIS A 77 -1.36 5.66 -9.43
N CYS A 78 -1.18 4.67 -8.55
CA CYS A 78 -1.30 4.90 -7.11
C CYS A 78 -0.14 5.71 -6.51
N SER A 79 1.04 5.64 -7.13
CA SER A 79 2.25 6.33 -6.68
C SER A 79 2.20 7.86 -6.78
N GLU A 80 1.21 8.39 -7.51
CA GLU A 80 1.03 9.83 -7.70
C GLU A 80 0.02 10.44 -6.70
N TYR A 81 -0.90 9.64 -6.17
CA TYR A 81 -2.06 10.15 -5.43
C TYR A 81 -2.28 9.48 -4.07
N VAL A 82 -1.82 8.25 -3.88
CA VAL A 82 -2.19 7.40 -2.72
C VAL A 82 -1.01 7.14 -1.80
N PHE A 83 0.17 6.92 -2.37
CA PHE A 83 1.39 6.79 -1.59
C PHE A 83 2.52 7.49 -2.31
N TYR A 84 3.43 8.06 -1.54
CA TYR A 84 4.61 8.71 -2.10
C TYR A 84 5.81 7.79 -1.95
N CYS A 85 6.47 7.52 -3.07
CA CYS A 85 7.75 6.83 -3.11
C CYS A 85 8.86 7.79 -3.58
N GLY A 86 10.10 7.55 -3.13
CA GLY A 86 11.27 8.27 -3.66
C GLY A 86 11.39 8.16 -5.19
N ALA A 87 12.19 9.04 -5.81
CA ALA A 87 12.31 9.09 -7.27
C ALA A 87 12.64 7.72 -7.90
N ARG A 88 11.86 7.33 -8.93
CA ARG A 88 11.97 6.05 -9.67
C ARG A 88 11.69 4.79 -8.85
N VAL A 89 10.90 4.92 -7.78
CA VAL A 89 10.50 3.81 -6.92
C VAL A 89 9.00 3.63 -7.03
N GLY A 90 8.56 2.38 -7.15
CA GLY A 90 7.14 2.00 -7.09
C GLY A 90 6.97 0.78 -6.22
N LEU A 91 5.70 0.43 -5.95
CA LEU A 91 5.36 -0.74 -5.14
C LEU A 91 4.93 -1.96 -5.98
N ASP A 92 5.04 -1.89 -7.31
CA ASP A 92 4.69 -3.02 -8.16
C ASP A 92 5.65 -4.19 -7.95
N LYS A 93 5.07 -5.37 -7.72
CA LYS A 93 5.79 -6.64 -7.46
C LYS A 93 6.78 -6.55 -6.28
N VAL A 94 6.53 -5.68 -5.31
CA VAL A 94 7.35 -5.61 -4.10
C VAL A 94 6.99 -6.78 -3.18
N GLU A 95 7.99 -7.59 -2.84
CA GLU A 95 7.85 -8.70 -1.91
C GLU A 95 8.58 -8.39 -0.59
N LEU A 96 7.83 -8.35 0.51
CA LEU A 96 8.34 -8.11 1.84
C LEU A 96 8.26 -9.41 2.66
N PRO A 97 9.38 -10.03 3.02
CA PRO A 97 9.36 -11.19 3.90
C PRO A 97 8.87 -10.77 5.30
N LYS A 98 8.11 -11.63 5.96
CA LYS A 98 7.76 -11.43 7.36
C LYS A 98 9.02 -11.53 8.20
N VAL A 99 9.46 -10.39 8.73
CA VAL A 99 10.53 -10.34 9.73
C VAL A 99 9.89 -10.53 11.10
N ALA A 100 10.22 -11.61 11.79
CA ALA A 100 9.92 -11.74 13.21
C ALA A 100 10.88 -10.81 13.95
N GLN A 101 10.37 -9.66 14.38
CA GLN A 101 11.12 -8.76 15.24
C GLN A 101 10.74 -9.14 16.67
N ASP A 102 11.59 -9.92 17.33
CA ASP A 102 11.48 -10.08 18.78
C ASP A 102 11.79 -8.71 19.40
N CYS A 103 10.85 -8.20 20.20
CA CYS A 103 11.14 -7.05 21.05
C CYS A 103 12.26 -7.47 22.02
N PRO A 104 13.36 -6.68 22.15
CA PRO A 104 14.35 -6.91 23.19
C PRO A 104 13.74 -6.90 24.59
#